data_AF-A0A3B0VWX8-F1
#
_entry.id   AF-A0A3B0VWX8-F1
#
_cell.length_a   1.000
_cell.length_b   1.000
_cell.length_c   1.000
_cell.angle_alpha   90.00
_cell.angle_beta   90.00
_cell.angle_gamma   90.00
#
_symmetry.space_group_name_H-M   'P 1'
#
loop_
_entity.id
_entity.type
_entity.pdbx_description
1 polymer ?
#
loop_
_entity_poly.entity_id
_entity_poly.type
_entity_poly.pdbx_seq_one_letter_code
_entity_poly.pdbx_strand_id
1 'polypeptide(L)'
;KKYRWKQLSGIAVAIENKRASTLKFTAPTVTEKTDLVFELKAKFDDPVHDQITITVFPILTINGVRLPPEPLPEENNATLVGIDSNDNGVRDDVERAIYTTYPTKIRQQVLMQTARADQQMLADPDGVENAVKWDRIMTNNTIACDSYLFRTFGLSFDLPSTRFLTDAIYNTKDRVERYLRYNHALGGGVYGAEEEEIVESACEFNVPDAMGVVQ
;
A
#
# COMPACT_ATOMS: atom_id res chain seq x y z
N LYS A 1 41.49 4.20 7.24
CA LYS A 1 40.12 3.87 7.70
C LYS A 1 40.02 2.36 7.87
N LYS A 2 39.52 1.86 9.00
CA LYS A 2 39.29 0.43 9.26
C LYS A 2 37.86 0.25 9.75
N TYR A 3 37.15 -0.74 9.23
CA TYR A 3 35.78 -1.07 9.64
C TYR A 3 35.73 -2.51 10.17
N ARG A 4 34.82 -2.76 11.11
CA ARG A 4 34.51 -4.10 11.60
C ARG A 4 33.04 -4.17 11.98
N TRP A 5 32.30 -5.00 11.24
CA TRP A 5 30.92 -5.34 11.52
C TRP A 5 30.81 -6.60 12.36
N LYS A 6 29.90 -6.59 13.33
CA LYS A 6 29.55 -7.75 14.15
C LYS A 6 28.04 -7.76 14.37
N GLN A 7 27.38 -8.88 14.08
CA GLN A 7 26.00 -9.07 14.51
C GLN A 7 25.97 -9.35 16.02
N LEU A 8 25.09 -8.66 16.75
CA LEU A 8 24.93 -8.77 18.19
C LEU A 8 23.75 -9.67 18.59
N SER A 9 22.64 -9.60 17.86
CA SER A 9 21.42 -10.37 18.14
C SER A 9 20.61 -10.66 16.86
N GLY A 10 19.56 -11.48 17.02
CA GLY A 10 18.68 -11.93 15.94
C GLY A 10 19.17 -13.21 15.25
N ILE A 11 18.51 -13.59 14.16
CA ILE A 11 18.88 -14.76 13.34
C ILE A 11 20.23 -14.49 12.68
N ALA A 12 21.17 -15.43 12.82
CA ALA A 12 22.52 -15.27 12.28
C ALA A 12 22.49 -15.14 10.75
N VAL A 13 23.07 -14.06 10.22
CA VAL A 13 23.21 -13.82 8.77
C VAL A 13 24.67 -13.82 8.33
N ALA A 14 24.92 -14.26 7.10
CA ALA A 14 26.22 -14.17 6.48
C ALA A 14 26.50 -12.73 6.03
N ILE A 15 27.35 -12.02 6.78
CA ILE A 15 27.86 -10.70 6.38
C ILE A 15 28.92 -10.90 5.30
N GLU A 16 28.68 -10.36 4.10
CA GLU A 16 29.53 -10.55 2.91
C GLU A 16 30.97 -10.08 3.15
N ASN A 17 31.14 -8.87 3.67
CA ASN A 17 32.45 -8.32 4.04
C ASN A 17 32.37 -7.54 5.35
N LYS A 18 32.81 -8.18 6.45
CA LYS A 18 32.84 -7.57 7.78
C LYS A 18 33.78 -6.36 7.89
N ARG A 19 34.61 -6.06 6.89
CA ARG A 19 35.56 -4.92 6.88
C ARG A 19 35.20 -3.83 5.86
N ALA A 20 34.06 -3.93 5.19
CA ALA A 20 33.58 -2.91 4.26
C ALA A 20 32.97 -1.71 5.02
N SER A 21 32.96 -0.54 4.37
CA SER A 21 32.24 0.64 4.86
C SER A 21 30.72 0.49 4.81
N THR A 22 30.22 -0.52 4.09
CA THR A 22 28.80 -0.80 3.89
C THR A 22 28.49 -2.20 4.41
N LEU A 23 27.46 -2.33 5.24
CA LEU A 23 26.95 -3.62 5.66
C LEU A 23 26.15 -4.26 4.51
N LYS A 24 26.47 -5.51 4.16
CA LYS A 24 25.75 -6.30 3.15
C LYS A 24 25.52 -7.71 3.68
N PHE A 25 24.27 -8.16 3.59
CA PHE A 25 23.82 -9.51 3.90
C PHE A 25 22.50 -9.77 3.17
N THR A 26 22.14 -11.05 3.01
CA THR A 26 20.80 -11.44 2.55
C THR A 26 19.89 -11.60 3.77
N ALA A 27 18.74 -10.90 3.77
CA ALA A 27 17.76 -11.05 4.84
C ALA A 27 17.30 -12.52 4.95
N PRO A 28 17.23 -13.08 6.17
CA PRO A 28 16.77 -14.44 6.38
C PRO A 28 15.25 -14.53 6.16
N THR A 29 14.75 -15.71 5.84
CA THR A 29 13.31 -15.99 5.90
C THR A 29 12.88 -16.04 7.36
N VAL A 30 11.83 -15.30 7.70
CA VAL A 30 11.27 -15.23 9.06
C VAL A 30 9.77 -15.54 9.03
N THR A 31 9.25 -16.08 10.13
CA THR A 31 7.81 -16.36 10.31
C THR A 31 7.09 -15.28 11.11
N GLU A 32 7.85 -14.38 11.76
CA GLU A 32 7.36 -13.24 12.52
C GLU A 32 8.34 -12.07 12.40
N LYS A 33 7.90 -10.85 12.74
CA LYS A 33 8.75 -9.66 12.74
C LYS A 33 9.99 -9.91 13.61
N THR A 34 11.17 -9.83 12.99
CA THR A 34 12.44 -10.18 13.65
C THR A 34 13.44 -9.04 13.50
N ASP A 35 14.01 -8.59 14.62
CA ASP A 35 15.05 -7.57 14.63
C ASP A 35 16.46 -8.21 14.59
N LEU A 36 17.31 -7.70 13.72
CA LEU A 36 18.73 -8.03 13.61
C LEU A 36 19.55 -6.82 14.05
N VAL A 37 20.33 -6.96 15.12
CA VAL A 37 21.15 -5.85 15.64
C VAL A 37 22.61 -6.04 15.22
N PHE A 38 23.22 -5.00 14.67
CA PHE A 38 24.61 -4.99 14.23
C PHE A 38 25.39 -3.87 14.92
N GLU A 39 26.65 -4.16 15.24
CA GLU A 39 27.63 -3.20 15.73
C GLU A 39 28.65 -2.88 14.63
N LEU A 40 28.81 -1.59 14.32
CA LEU A 40 29.92 -1.06 13.53
C LEU A 40 31.01 -0.57 14.47
N LYS A 41 32.25 -1.02 14.26
CA LYS A 41 33.46 -0.38 14.81
C LYS A 41 34.24 0.23 13.67
N ALA A 42 34.34 1.54 13.64
CA ALA A 42 35.11 2.28 12.65
C ALA A 42 36.32 2.95 13.30
N LYS A 43 37.44 3.04 12.59
CA LYS A 43 38.65 3.74 13.04
C LYS A 43 39.25 4.55 11.90
N PHE A 44 39.37 5.86 12.09
CA PHE A 44 40.26 6.70 11.32
C PHE A 44 41.46 7.09 12.19
N ASP A 45 41.20 7.85 13.25
CA ASP A 45 42.12 8.12 14.36
C ASP A 45 41.69 7.32 15.59
N ASP A 46 40.67 7.80 16.29
CA ASP A 46 40.06 7.10 17.41
C ASP A 46 39.01 6.07 16.95
N PRO A 47 38.87 4.94 17.66
CA PRO A 47 37.82 3.98 17.39
C PRO A 47 36.47 4.55 17.83
N VAL A 48 35.51 4.55 16.92
CA VAL A 48 34.11 4.87 17.18
C VAL A 48 33.24 3.63 16.97
N HIS A 49 32.14 3.58 17.70
CA HIS A 49 31.22 2.48 17.71
C HIS A 49 29.82 3.00 17.41
N ASP A 50 29.07 2.25 16.63
CA ASP A 50 27.67 2.55 16.34
C ASP A 50 26.86 1.24 16.28
N GLN A 51 25.56 1.33 16.52
CA GLN A 51 24.65 0.21 16.44
C GLN A 51 23.48 0.53 15.51
N ILE A 52 23.12 -0.46 14.70
CA ILE A 52 21.94 -0.37 13.83
C ILE A 52 21.06 -1.58 14.06
N THR A 53 19.75 -1.37 14.03
CA THR A 53 18.73 -2.41 14.09
C THR A 53 18.07 -2.51 12.72
N ILE A 54 18.01 -3.71 12.17
CA ILE A 54 17.33 -4.01 10.91
C ILE A 54 16.16 -4.93 11.21
N THR A 55 14.95 -4.43 10.99
CA THR A 55 13.72 -5.21 11.14
C THR A 55 13.43 -5.97 9.85
N VAL A 56 13.30 -7.30 9.95
CA VAL A 56 12.93 -8.20 8.86
C VAL A 56 11.48 -8.63 9.06
N PHE A 57 10.65 -8.43 8.04
CA PHE A 57 9.25 -8.83 8.04
C PHE A 57 9.05 -10.20 7.36
N PRO A 58 8.09 -11.01 7.83
CA PRO A 58 7.74 -12.26 7.16
C PRO A 58 7.12 -11.98 5.79
N ILE A 59 7.33 -12.90 4.85
CA ILE A 59 6.63 -12.85 3.56
C ILE A 59 5.18 -13.28 3.79
N LEU A 60 4.24 -12.44 3.38
CA LEU A 60 2.82 -12.75 3.41
C LEU A 60 2.32 -12.99 1.98
N THR A 61 1.73 -14.17 1.74
CA THR A 61 1.10 -14.51 0.47
C THR A 61 -0.36 -14.87 0.70
N ILE A 62 -1.28 -14.15 0.06
CA ILE A 62 -2.73 -14.38 0.16
C ILE A 62 -3.27 -14.55 -1.27
N ASN A 63 -4.02 -15.63 -1.51
CA ASN A 63 -4.57 -15.96 -2.84
C ASN A 63 -3.54 -15.95 -3.98
N GLY A 64 -2.30 -16.39 -3.69
CA GLY A 64 -1.20 -16.38 -4.65
C GLY A 64 -0.54 -15.02 -4.88
N VAL A 65 -1.04 -13.95 -4.27
CA VAL A 65 -0.45 -12.61 -4.31
C VAL A 65 0.54 -12.46 -3.17
N ARG A 66 1.80 -12.16 -3.50
CA ARG A 66 2.83 -11.80 -2.51
C ARG A 66 2.65 -10.34 -2.15
N LEU A 67 2.29 -10.08 -0.90
CA LEU A 67 2.07 -8.73 -0.39
C LEU A 67 3.39 -8.04 -0.05
N PRO A 68 3.43 -6.70 -0.12
CA PRO A 68 4.58 -5.93 0.35
C PRO A 68 4.79 -6.12 1.86
N PRO A 69 5.98 -5.78 2.37
CA PRO A 69 6.22 -5.77 3.82
C PRO A 69 5.27 -4.78 4.51
N GLU A 70 4.97 -5.03 5.78
CA GLU A 70 4.22 -4.04 6.57
C GLU A 70 5.12 -2.83 6.83
N PRO A 71 4.71 -1.61 6.41
CA PRO A 71 5.57 -0.44 6.53
C PRO A 71 5.64 0.01 8.00
N LEU A 72 6.77 0.61 8.39
CA LEU A 72 6.90 1.18 9.73
C LEU A 72 5.93 2.36 9.90
N PRO A 73 5.09 2.41 10.96
CA PRO A 73 4.07 3.46 11.08
C PRO A 73 4.62 4.88 11.06
N GLU A 74 5.80 5.12 11.65
CA GLU A 74 6.41 6.46 11.65
C GLU A 74 6.79 6.91 10.24
N GLU A 75 7.39 6.03 9.43
CA GLU A 75 7.77 6.35 8.05
C GLU A 75 6.55 6.45 7.14
N ASN A 76 5.60 5.51 7.27
CA ASN A 76 4.38 5.49 6.47
C ASN A 76 3.48 6.70 6.73
N ASN A 77 3.45 7.21 7.95
CA ASN A 77 2.60 8.34 8.32
C ASN A 77 3.32 9.69 8.23
N ALA A 78 4.62 9.71 7.91
CA ALA A 78 5.38 10.94 7.74
C ALA A 78 4.98 11.74 6.49
N THR A 79 4.27 11.13 5.53
CA THR A 79 3.83 11.78 4.29
C THR A 79 2.38 11.43 3.95
N LEU A 80 1.73 12.27 3.14
CA LEU A 80 0.39 11.98 2.61
C LEU A 80 0.37 10.69 1.79
N VAL A 81 1.38 10.51 0.94
CA VAL A 81 1.51 9.39 -0.01
C VAL A 81 1.83 8.07 0.68
N GLY A 82 2.53 8.09 1.81
CA GLY A 82 2.96 6.89 2.52
C GLY A 82 3.96 6.03 1.73
N ILE A 83 4.06 4.75 2.08
CA ILE A 83 4.98 3.79 1.45
C ILE A 83 4.19 2.84 0.56
N ASP A 84 4.62 2.72 -0.70
CA ASP A 84 4.20 1.73 -1.69
C ASP A 84 5.49 1.08 -2.23
N SER A 85 5.85 -0.09 -1.70
CA SER A 85 7.13 -0.73 -1.98
C SER A 85 7.14 -1.50 -3.30
N ASN A 86 5.97 -1.84 -3.84
CA ASN A 86 5.83 -2.61 -5.08
C ASN A 86 5.35 -1.73 -6.26
N ASP A 87 5.29 -0.42 -6.06
CA ASP A 87 4.85 0.60 -7.02
C ASP A 87 3.49 0.24 -7.67
N ASN A 88 2.62 -0.42 -6.89
CA ASN A 88 1.33 -0.85 -7.39
C ASN A 88 0.25 0.22 -7.19
N GLY A 89 0.60 1.45 -6.83
CA GLY A 89 -0.32 2.57 -6.65
C GLY A 89 -1.20 2.47 -5.40
N VAL A 90 -0.96 1.50 -4.52
CA VAL A 90 -1.67 1.33 -3.24
C VAL A 90 -0.64 1.23 -2.12
N ARG A 91 -0.79 2.06 -1.09
CA ARG A 91 0.07 2.01 0.11
C ARG A 91 0.12 0.61 0.70
N ASP A 92 1.29 0.17 1.11
CA ASP A 92 1.57 -1.18 1.61
C ASP A 92 0.65 -1.58 2.79
N ASP A 93 0.37 -0.66 3.71
CA ASP A 93 -0.56 -0.90 4.83
C ASP A 93 -2.01 -1.07 4.38
N VAL A 94 -2.45 -0.35 3.34
CA VAL A 94 -3.80 -0.45 2.78
C VAL A 94 -3.95 -1.73 1.96
N GLU A 95 -2.99 -2.05 1.10
CA GLU A 95 -2.98 -3.31 0.35
C GLU A 95 -3.08 -4.49 1.32
N ARG A 96 -2.21 -4.52 2.33
CA ARG A 96 -2.25 -5.59 3.33
C ARG A 96 -3.57 -5.64 4.08
N ALA A 97 -4.12 -4.50 4.49
CA ALA A 97 -5.40 -4.48 5.18
C ALA A 97 -6.52 -5.07 4.31
N ILE A 98 -6.56 -4.75 3.01
CA ILE A 98 -7.56 -5.28 2.06
C ILE A 98 -7.45 -6.79 1.97
N TYR A 99 -6.25 -7.32 1.68
CA TYR A 99 -6.05 -8.76 1.45
C TYR A 99 -6.24 -9.60 2.73
N THR A 100 -5.91 -9.05 3.90
CA THR A 100 -6.11 -9.75 5.18
C THR A 100 -7.56 -9.74 5.63
N THR A 101 -8.33 -8.71 5.28
CA THR A 101 -9.74 -8.56 5.69
C THR A 101 -10.69 -9.28 4.75
N TYR A 102 -10.45 -9.23 3.44
CA TYR A 102 -11.35 -9.78 2.44
C TYR A 102 -10.75 -11.02 1.77
N PRO A 103 -11.39 -12.19 1.89
CA PRO A 103 -10.83 -13.43 1.34
C PRO A 103 -11.09 -13.61 -0.16
N THR A 104 -12.10 -12.94 -0.73
CA THR A 104 -12.50 -13.13 -2.13
C THR A 104 -11.72 -12.23 -3.08
N LYS A 105 -11.18 -12.82 -4.15
CA LYS A 105 -10.35 -12.12 -5.15
C LYS A 105 -11.08 -10.95 -5.79
N ILE A 106 -12.34 -11.11 -6.21
CA ILE A 106 -13.14 -10.01 -6.76
C ILE A 106 -13.25 -8.82 -5.82
N ARG A 107 -13.41 -9.07 -4.52
CA ARG A 107 -13.56 -8.00 -3.53
C ARG A 107 -12.22 -7.31 -3.25
N GLN A 108 -11.14 -8.08 -3.20
CA GLN A 108 -9.78 -7.54 -3.13
C GLN A 108 -9.51 -6.60 -4.32
N GLN A 109 -9.80 -7.04 -5.55
CA GLN A 109 -9.51 -6.27 -6.76
C GLN A 109 -10.28 -4.95 -6.82
N VAL A 110 -11.58 -4.95 -6.52
CA VAL A 110 -12.36 -3.70 -6.50
C VAL A 110 -11.86 -2.75 -5.40
N LEU A 111 -11.58 -3.25 -4.20
CA LEU A 111 -11.05 -2.39 -3.12
C LEU A 111 -9.66 -1.84 -3.47
N MET A 112 -8.80 -2.63 -4.14
CA MET A 112 -7.49 -2.17 -4.62
C MET A 112 -7.63 -1.08 -5.70
N GLN A 113 -8.60 -1.22 -6.61
CA GLN A 113 -8.89 -0.19 -7.62
C GLN A 113 -9.41 1.10 -6.97
N THR A 114 -10.34 1.01 -6.02
CA THR A 114 -10.82 2.19 -5.26
C THR A 114 -9.69 2.84 -4.47
N ALA A 115 -8.87 2.05 -3.77
CA ALA A 115 -7.75 2.55 -2.98
C ALA A 115 -6.76 3.35 -3.82
N ARG A 116 -6.43 2.83 -5.02
CA ARG A 116 -5.55 3.47 -5.98
C ARG A 116 -6.09 4.82 -6.41
N ALA A 117 -7.38 4.91 -6.77
CA ALA A 117 -7.99 6.16 -7.21
C ALA A 117 -7.95 7.24 -6.11
N ASP A 118 -8.32 6.89 -4.87
CA ASP A 118 -8.25 7.80 -3.71
C ASP A 118 -6.80 8.24 -3.42
N GLN A 119 -5.86 7.31 -3.47
CA GLN A 119 -4.46 7.61 -3.14
C GLN A 119 -3.74 8.41 -4.24
N GLN A 120 -4.17 8.30 -5.50
CA GLN A 120 -3.73 9.20 -6.55
C GLN A 120 -4.17 10.65 -6.29
N MET A 121 -5.39 10.86 -5.80
CA MET A 121 -5.86 12.19 -5.37
C MET A 121 -5.03 12.73 -4.19
N LEU A 122 -4.70 11.87 -3.21
CA LEU A 122 -3.83 12.25 -2.10
C LEU A 122 -2.39 12.58 -2.54
N ALA A 123 -1.90 11.91 -3.59
CA ALA A 123 -0.55 12.10 -4.12
C ALA A 123 -0.41 13.32 -5.04
N ASP A 124 -1.50 13.78 -5.66
CA ASP A 124 -1.50 14.99 -6.47
C ASP A 124 -1.30 16.25 -5.60
N PRO A 125 -0.23 17.04 -5.81
CA PRO A 125 -0.04 18.31 -5.12
C PRO A 125 -1.23 19.26 -5.27
N ASP A 126 -1.89 19.23 -6.43
CA ASP A 126 -3.03 20.09 -6.79
C ASP A 126 -4.37 19.32 -6.70
N GLY A 127 -4.40 18.17 -6.04
CA GLY A 127 -5.60 17.32 -5.98
C GLY A 127 -6.86 17.97 -5.38
N VAL A 128 -6.77 19.06 -4.59
CA VAL A 128 -7.98 19.80 -4.12
C VAL A 128 -8.51 20.66 -5.27
N GLU A 129 -7.63 21.38 -5.92
CA GLU A 129 -7.92 22.24 -7.06
C GLU A 129 -8.43 21.42 -8.25
N ASN A 130 -7.89 20.22 -8.42
CA ASN A 130 -8.28 19.23 -9.43
C ASN A 130 -9.42 18.31 -8.95
N ALA A 131 -10.21 18.67 -7.93
CA ALA A 131 -11.19 17.76 -7.33
C ALA A 131 -12.15 17.16 -8.37
N VAL A 132 -12.71 17.96 -9.27
CA VAL A 132 -13.65 17.49 -10.32
C VAL A 132 -12.99 16.46 -11.26
N LYS A 133 -11.70 16.62 -11.57
CA LYS A 133 -10.95 15.66 -12.39
C LYS A 133 -10.81 14.33 -11.65
N TRP A 134 -10.44 14.36 -10.37
CA TRP A 134 -10.27 13.15 -9.56
C TRP A 134 -11.60 12.45 -9.31
N ASP A 135 -12.67 13.20 -9.08
CA ASP A 135 -14.02 12.67 -8.97
C ASP A 135 -14.46 11.97 -10.27
N ARG A 136 -14.17 12.57 -11.44
CA ARG A 136 -14.44 11.93 -12.73
C ARG A 136 -13.65 10.64 -12.91
N ILE A 137 -12.38 10.59 -12.49
CA ILE A 137 -11.57 9.35 -12.53
C ILE A 137 -12.19 8.27 -11.62
N MET A 138 -12.54 8.63 -10.38
CA MET A 138 -13.18 7.71 -9.45
C MET A 138 -14.53 7.20 -9.98
N THR A 139 -15.30 8.09 -10.59
CA THR A 139 -16.59 7.76 -11.19
C THR A 139 -16.44 6.79 -12.36
N ASN A 140 -15.57 7.11 -13.32
CA ASN A 140 -15.39 6.34 -14.55
C ASN A 140 -14.73 4.98 -14.34
N ASN A 141 -13.91 4.84 -13.30
CA ASN A 141 -13.24 3.58 -13.00
C ASN A 141 -14.03 2.84 -11.91
N THR A 142 -14.04 3.36 -10.69
CA THR A 142 -14.57 2.66 -9.51
C THR A 142 -16.09 2.51 -9.55
N ILE A 143 -16.84 3.61 -9.69
CA ILE A 143 -18.31 3.57 -9.62
C ILE A 143 -18.90 2.84 -10.83
N ALA A 144 -18.33 3.08 -12.00
CA ALA A 144 -18.73 2.38 -13.22
C ALA A 144 -18.42 0.88 -13.17
N CYS A 145 -17.24 0.46 -12.67
CA CYS A 145 -16.91 -0.96 -12.47
C CYS A 145 -17.87 -1.62 -11.47
N ASP A 146 -18.11 -0.99 -10.32
CA ASP A 146 -19.08 -1.46 -9.31
C ASP A 146 -20.48 -1.64 -9.92
N SER A 147 -20.94 -0.63 -10.66
CA SER A 147 -22.22 -0.65 -11.37
C SER A 147 -22.29 -1.77 -12.41
N TYR A 148 -21.21 -2.01 -13.16
CA TYR A 148 -21.12 -3.09 -14.14
C TYR A 148 -21.21 -4.45 -13.45
N LEU A 149 -20.47 -4.66 -12.35
CA LEU A 149 -20.47 -5.90 -11.59
C LEU A 149 -21.84 -6.17 -10.96
N PHE A 150 -22.50 -5.14 -10.44
CA PHE A 150 -23.85 -5.24 -9.90
C PHE A 150 -24.86 -5.64 -10.98
N ARG A 151 -24.86 -4.95 -12.12
CA ARG A 151 -25.83 -5.19 -13.20
C ARG A 151 -25.64 -6.55 -13.89
N THR A 152 -24.38 -6.96 -14.06
CA THR A 152 -24.04 -8.18 -14.81
C THR A 152 -24.07 -9.43 -13.95
N PHE A 153 -23.60 -9.33 -12.69
CA PHE A 153 -23.39 -10.48 -11.81
C PHE A 153 -24.19 -10.42 -10.50
N GLY A 154 -24.95 -9.34 -10.25
CA GLY A 154 -25.67 -9.14 -9.00
C GLY A 154 -24.75 -8.90 -7.79
N LEU A 155 -23.49 -8.53 -8.03
CA LEU A 155 -22.52 -8.28 -6.97
C LEU A 155 -22.63 -6.85 -6.47
N SER A 156 -23.14 -6.68 -5.26
CA SER A 156 -23.18 -5.38 -4.58
C SER A 156 -22.00 -5.22 -3.64
N PHE A 157 -21.43 -4.02 -3.61
CA PHE A 157 -20.42 -3.65 -2.64
C PHE A 157 -21.08 -3.00 -1.43
N ASP A 158 -20.78 -3.53 -0.25
CA ASP A 158 -21.49 -3.18 0.97
C ASP A 158 -20.90 -1.96 1.68
N LEU A 159 -21.74 -1.28 2.47
CA LEU A 159 -21.33 -0.14 3.28
C LEU A 159 -20.16 -0.46 4.24
N PRO A 160 -20.11 -1.65 4.90
CA PRO A 160 -18.93 -2.04 5.68
C PRO A 160 -17.61 -1.99 4.90
N SER A 161 -17.57 -2.44 3.64
CA SER A 161 -16.38 -2.35 2.80
C SER A 161 -15.94 -0.94 2.52
N THR A 162 -16.90 -0.06 2.23
CA THR A 162 -16.62 1.36 1.98
C THR A 162 -16.05 2.03 3.23
N ARG A 163 -16.63 1.76 4.40
CA ARG A 163 -16.15 2.28 5.69
C ARG A 163 -14.75 1.77 6.02
N PHE A 164 -14.55 0.45 5.91
CA PHE A 164 -13.25 -0.17 6.10
C PHE A 164 -12.18 0.52 5.24
N LEU A 165 -12.46 0.72 3.95
CA LEU A 165 -11.48 1.27 3.03
C LEU A 165 -11.19 2.75 3.34
N THR A 166 -12.23 3.52 3.64
CA THR A 166 -12.11 4.92 4.09
C THR A 166 -11.22 5.01 5.33
N ASP A 167 -11.46 4.16 6.33
CA ASP A 167 -10.68 4.15 7.57
C ASP A 167 -9.22 3.73 7.34
N ALA A 168 -8.98 2.79 6.42
CA ALA A 168 -7.63 2.35 6.06
C ALA A 168 -6.85 3.43 5.30
N ILE A 169 -7.50 4.12 4.36
CA ILE A 169 -6.88 5.15 3.51
C ILE A 169 -6.65 6.43 4.29
N TYR A 170 -7.65 6.91 5.03
CA TYR A 170 -7.63 8.20 5.73
C TYR A 170 -7.31 8.02 7.22
N ASN A 171 -6.20 7.34 7.51
CA ASN A 171 -5.79 6.92 8.85
C ASN A 171 -4.87 7.92 9.58
N THR A 172 -4.57 9.08 8.99
CA THR A 172 -3.81 10.17 9.62
C THR A 172 -4.56 11.49 9.54
N LYS A 173 -4.25 12.42 10.45
CA LYS A 173 -4.87 13.75 10.49
C LYS A 173 -4.73 14.47 9.14
N ASP A 174 -3.54 14.42 8.53
CA ASP A 174 -3.26 15.13 7.28
C ASP A 174 -4.03 14.52 6.10
N ARG A 175 -4.16 13.19 6.05
CA ARG A 175 -4.95 12.49 5.03
C ARG A 175 -6.44 12.81 5.16
N VAL A 176 -6.97 12.83 6.40
CA VAL A 176 -8.35 13.25 6.67
C VAL A 176 -8.58 14.70 6.28
N GLU A 177 -7.67 15.61 6.65
CA GLU A 177 -7.80 17.02 6.28
C GLU A 177 -7.80 17.21 4.76
N ARG A 178 -6.92 16.50 4.04
CA ARG A 178 -6.85 16.52 2.58
C ARG A 178 -8.16 16.05 1.94
N TYR A 179 -8.71 14.93 2.43
CA TYR A 179 -9.98 14.39 1.97
C TYR A 179 -11.14 15.35 2.23
N LEU A 180 -11.22 15.98 3.41
CA LEU A 180 -12.27 16.94 3.73
C LEU A 180 -12.24 18.17 2.82
N ARG A 181 -11.05 18.68 2.48
CA ARG A 181 -10.89 19.79 1.53
C ARG A 181 -11.29 19.38 0.11
N TYR A 182 -10.88 18.20 -0.34
CA TYR A 182 -11.30 17.62 -1.61
C TYR A 182 -12.84 17.50 -1.69
N ASN A 183 -13.47 16.89 -0.69
CA ASN A 183 -14.92 16.74 -0.63
C ASN A 183 -15.65 18.09 -0.57
N HIS A 184 -15.10 19.07 0.15
CA HIS A 184 -15.64 20.44 0.16
C HIS A 184 -15.57 21.10 -1.23
N ALA A 185 -14.48 20.90 -1.98
CA ALA A 185 -14.32 21.44 -3.34
C ALA A 185 -15.32 20.85 -4.34
N LEU A 186 -15.82 19.63 -4.10
CA LEU A 186 -16.88 19.01 -4.90
C LEU A 186 -18.29 19.51 -4.51
N GLY A 187 -18.43 20.24 -3.41
CA GLY A 187 -19.70 20.67 -2.85
C GLY A 187 -20.60 21.38 -3.86
N GLY A 188 -21.86 20.96 -3.95
CA GLY A 188 -22.87 21.54 -4.84
C GLY A 188 -22.90 20.96 -6.27
N GLY A 189 -21.97 20.06 -6.62
CA GLY A 189 -22.03 19.30 -7.87
C GLY A 189 -22.88 18.03 -7.79
N VAL A 190 -23.19 17.46 -8.95
CA VAL A 190 -23.80 16.14 -9.10
C VAL A 190 -22.85 15.31 -9.95
N TYR A 191 -22.41 14.18 -9.40
CA TYR A 191 -21.41 13.31 -9.99
C TYR A 191 -21.91 11.87 -10.01
N GLY A 192 -21.59 11.13 -11.05
CA GLY A 192 -22.04 9.76 -11.23
C GLY A 192 -21.65 9.23 -12.60
N ALA A 193 -21.53 7.90 -12.69
CA ALA A 193 -21.08 7.25 -13.92
C ALA A 193 -22.15 7.41 -15.00
N GLU A 194 -21.71 7.79 -16.19
CA GLU A 194 -22.59 7.83 -17.35
C GLU A 194 -22.91 6.41 -17.80
N GLU A 195 -24.11 6.18 -18.35
CA GLU A 195 -24.58 4.83 -18.70
C GLU A 195 -23.62 4.11 -19.66
N GLU A 196 -22.98 4.86 -20.57
CA GLU A 196 -22.00 4.38 -21.54
C GLU A 196 -20.67 3.96 -20.90
N GLU A 197 -20.37 4.46 -19.70
CA GLU A 197 -19.14 4.15 -18.96
C GLU A 197 -19.29 2.86 -18.13
N ILE A 198 -20.51 2.37 -17.91
CA ILE A 198 -20.82 1.18 -17.10
C ILE A 198 -20.54 -0.09 -17.93
N VAL A 199 -19.26 -0.35 -18.16
CA VAL A 199 -18.73 -1.43 -18.98
C VAL A 199 -17.62 -2.19 -18.25
N GLU A 200 -17.31 -3.41 -18.72
CA GLU A 200 -16.24 -4.22 -18.12
C GLU A 200 -14.89 -3.51 -18.07
N SER A 201 -14.57 -2.68 -19.08
CA SER A 201 -13.31 -1.94 -19.14
C SER A 201 -13.17 -0.83 -18.10
N ALA A 202 -14.21 -0.51 -17.35
CA ALA A 202 -14.10 0.34 -16.16
C ALA A 202 -13.38 -0.37 -15.01
N CYS A 203 -13.40 -1.71 -14.99
CA CYS A 203 -12.63 -2.51 -14.05
C CYS A 203 -11.18 -2.62 -14.52
N GLU A 204 -10.23 -2.16 -13.70
CA GLU A 204 -8.79 -2.16 -14.00
C GLU A 204 -8.15 -3.56 -13.88
N PHE A 205 -8.96 -4.58 -13.65
CA PHE A 205 -8.56 -5.97 -13.45
C PHE A 205 -9.40 -6.91 -14.32
N ASN A 206 -8.89 -8.12 -14.54
CA ASN A 206 -9.62 -9.13 -15.31
C ASN A 206 -10.79 -9.68 -14.48
N VAL A 207 -12.02 -9.31 -14.85
CA VAL A 207 -13.24 -9.70 -14.11
C VAL A 207 -13.45 -11.22 -14.08
N PRO A 208 -13.37 -11.97 -15.21
CA PRO A 208 -13.49 -13.44 -15.18
C PRO A 208 -12.50 -14.13 -14.25
N ASP A 209 -11.24 -13.70 -14.24
CA ASP A 209 -10.19 -14.20 -13.36
C ASP A 209 -10.44 -13.86 -11.89
N ALA A 210 -10.88 -12.63 -11.61
CA ALA A 210 -11.23 -12.20 -10.26
C ALA A 210 -12.46 -12.95 -9.69
N MET A 211 -13.36 -13.38 -10.57
CA MET A 211 -14.54 -14.20 -10.24
C MET A 211 -14.23 -15.69 -10.12
N GLY A 212 -13.03 -16.15 -10.50
CA GLY A 212 -12.67 -17.57 -10.53
C GLY A 212 -13.41 -18.35 -11.62
N VAL A 213 -13.82 -17.69 -12.70
CA VAL A 213 -14.59 -18.27 -13.83
C VAL A 213 -13.67 -18.68 -14.99
N VAL A 214 -12.35 -18.68 -14.78
CA VAL A 214 -11.38 -19.10 -15.81
C VAL A 214 -11.52 -20.59 -16.08
N GLN A 215 -11.78 -20.93 -17.34
CA GLN A 215 -11.73 -22.28 -17.92
C GLN A 215 -10.32 -22.87 -17.89
#